data_AF-V4MAE7-F1
#
_entry.id   AF-V4MAE7-F1
#
_cell.length_a   1.000
_cell.length_b   1.000
_cell.length_c   1.000
_cell.angle_alpha   90.00
_cell.angle_beta   90.00
_cell.angle_gamma   90.00
#
_symmetry.space_group_name_H-M   'P 1'
#
loop_
_entity.id
_entity.type
_entity.pdbx_description
1 polymer ?
#
loop_
_entity_poly.entity_id
_entity_poly.type
_entity_poly.pdbx_seq_one_letter_code
_entity_poly.pdbx_strand_id
1 'polypeptide(L)'
;MEKGNLFVASKLIRVTLHEVENQLELSLRQAYESLEPKLQPPFSQEIPDQQEYLELNRAIVYGVLCDSGSSEIHIKHLHALVTDGYAFFTSLLVGIVVELYGKLVDSAKIQLLWVTKEMIAVSSVGLEDLLVSLLRRIGSGDYGDQNVWLCSELVSLFLDKWDCLLENVPLVLTSALYGFLRLLADHCRVSGIAKMENLKTLEIKFCVKMLREQLQLSLKIGRDLVRLLQDMIHVSEFGKIWNDVVSNQCSDMSQIYKSKTSSRYFLLRITPEMETQLRFLLGNVKRGSQKRHQLWFLKKFLIGPEKQTLLIDIVRFVCCVIHPTNEIIRSEIMPRWVVIGWFLELSKQNHHIERNVKLALLYDWLFFGERMDNIMNVEPAALLIVWSIPQYPHITHSLLEFLLHLMDTYDKTHRDMIMRGVASAFREIEGKGVVRSLDIFLSNPAIAPDLKKKLANLLSCHHNISRVPEQS
;
A
#
# COMPACT_ATOMS: atom_id res chain seq x y z
N MET A 1 38.21 22.51 31.04
CA MET A 1 37.42 23.19 29.99
C MET A 1 36.93 22.13 29.01
N GLU A 2 35.89 21.40 29.37
CA GLU A 2 35.10 20.64 28.42
C GLU A 2 33.83 21.46 28.20
N LYS A 3 33.72 22.11 27.04
CA LYS A 3 32.45 22.67 26.60
C LYS A 3 31.53 21.48 26.41
N GLY A 4 30.66 21.23 27.38
CA GLY A 4 29.53 20.33 27.19
C GLY A 4 28.80 20.80 25.94
N ASN A 5 28.68 19.91 24.95
CA ASN A 5 27.73 20.09 23.86
C ASN A 5 26.37 20.28 24.50
N LEU A 6 25.90 21.52 24.60
CA LEU A 6 24.49 21.78 24.81
C LEU A 6 23.79 21.13 23.63
N PHE A 7 23.12 20.00 23.87
CA PHE A 7 22.17 19.46 22.91
C PHE A 7 21.09 20.54 22.71
N VAL A 8 21.22 21.35 21.66
CA VAL A 8 20.14 22.21 21.21
C VAL A 8 19.01 21.28 20.79
N ALA A 9 17.89 21.35 21.51
CA ALA A 9 16.75 20.51 21.22
C ALA A 9 16.26 20.79 19.79
N SER A 10 16.15 19.74 18.97
CA SER A 10 15.65 19.85 17.60
C SER A 10 14.26 20.50 17.60
N LYS A 11 14.06 21.49 16.72
CA LYS A 11 12.76 22.13 16.48
C LYS A 11 11.90 21.33 15.50
N LEU A 12 12.49 20.39 14.76
CA LEU A 12 11.83 19.64 13.69
C LEU A 12 11.22 18.33 14.18
N ILE A 13 11.97 17.55 14.96
CA ILE A 13 11.57 16.24 15.48
C ILE A 13 11.60 16.18 17.01
N ARG A 14 10.76 15.32 17.57
CA ARG A 14 10.83 14.87 18.96
C ARG A 14 11.98 13.86 19.09
N VAL A 15 12.96 14.16 19.94
CA VAL A 15 14.13 13.31 20.20
C VAL A 15 14.01 12.70 21.60
N THR A 16 14.28 11.40 21.72
CA THR A 16 14.37 10.72 23.03
C THR A 16 15.84 10.60 23.48
N LEU A 17 16.08 10.54 24.81
CA LEU A 17 17.44 10.59 25.40
C LEU A 17 18.42 9.51 24.93
N HIS A 18 17.93 8.39 24.41
CA HIS A 18 18.76 7.25 23.98
C HIS A 18 18.81 7.08 22.46
N GLU A 19 18.30 8.06 21.73
CA GLU A 19 18.15 7.97 20.28
C GLU A 19 19.37 8.52 19.57
N VAL A 20 19.87 7.76 18.60
CA VAL A 20 20.96 8.22 17.73
C VAL A 20 20.44 9.35 16.85
N GLU A 21 21.27 10.39 16.70
CA GLU A 21 20.95 11.55 15.88
C GLU A 21 20.72 11.14 14.41
N ASN A 22 19.58 11.54 13.85
CA ASN A 22 19.24 11.24 12.46
C ASN A 22 20.06 12.15 11.53
N GLN A 23 20.75 11.55 10.57
CA GLN A 23 21.68 12.28 9.69
C GLN A 23 20.99 13.29 8.77
N LEU A 24 19.78 12.99 8.31
CA LEU A 24 19.00 13.93 7.50
C LEU A 24 18.62 15.14 8.34
N GLU A 25 18.02 14.94 9.52
CA GLU A 25 17.68 16.05 10.42
C GLU A 25 18.89 16.91 10.78
N LEU A 26 20.01 16.27 11.15
CA LEU A 26 21.24 16.95 11.51
C LEU A 26 21.75 17.83 10.35
N SER A 27 21.78 17.29 9.13
CA SER A 27 22.23 18.04 7.95
C SER A 27 21.37 19.27 7.67
N LEU A 28 20.05 19.17 7.88
CA LEU A 28 19.11 20.27 7.69
C LEU A 28 19.32 21.37 8.76
N ARG A 29 19.45 20.96 10.03
CA ARG A 29 19.67 21.88 11.14
C ARG A 29 21.00 22.61 11.04
N GLN A 30 22.09 21.91 10.72
CA GLN A 30 23.41 22.51 10.54
C GLN A 30 23.44 23.49 9.37
N ALA A 31 22.79 23.16 8.25
CA ALA A 31 22.67 24.07 7.12
C ALA A 31 21.91 25.35 7.53
N TYR A 32 20.80 25.22 8.27
CA TYR A 32 20.05 26.38 8.78
C TYR A 32 20.88 27.26 9.73
N GLU A 33 21.54 26.66 10.71
CA GLU A 33 22.35 27.39 11.69
C GLU A 33 23.54 28.11 11.03
N SER A 34 24.18 27.47 10.05
CA SER A 34 25.32 28.06 9.34
C SER A 34 24.93 29.17 8.36
N LEU A 35 23.72 29.12 7.81
CA LEU A 35 23.25 30.05 6.78
C LEU A 35 22.17 31.03 7.26
N GLU A 36 21.83 31.05 8.55
CA GLU A 36 20.83 31.96 9.13
C GLU A 36 20.96 33.42 8.65
N PRO A 37 22.16 34.03 8.55
CA PRO A 37 22.30 35.39 8.02
C PRO A 37 21.89 35.55 6.55
N LYS A 38 22.02 34.50 5.74
CA LYS A 38 21.64 34.49 4.31
C LYS A 38 20.16 34.16 4.10
N LEU A 39 19.44 33.71 5.13
CA LEU A 39 18.02 33.39 5.06
C LEU A 39 17.10 34.61 5.31
N GLN A 40 17.67 35.77 5.62
CA GLN A 40 16.95 37.01 5.86
C GLN A 40 17.18 38.02 4.72
N PRO A 41 16.19 38.85 4.37
CA PRO A 41 16.39 39.93 3.40
C PRO A 41 17.43 40.96 3.88
N PRO A 42 18.20 41.59 2.96
CA PRO A 42 18.15 41.40 1.51
C PRO A 42 18.88 40.13 1.05
N PHE A 43 18.25 39.40 0.13
CA PHE A 43 18.86 38.20 -0.47
C PHE A 43 19.95 38.56 -1.47
N SER A 44 20.97 37.70 -1.56
CA SER A 44 22.02 37.85 -2.57
C SER A 44 21.43 37.77 -3.97
N GLN A 45 21.92 38.60 -4.89
CA GLN A 45 21.60 38.52 -6.32
C GLN A 45 22.57 37.61 -7.08
N GLU A 46 23.62 37.12 -6.41
CA GLU A 46 24.58 36.21 -7.01
C GLU A 46 23.94 34.82 -7.20
N ILE A 47 24.19 34.22 -8.36
CA ILE A 47 23.75 32.85 -8.64
C ILE A 47 24.59 31.93 -7.75
N PRO A 48 23.97 31.15 -6.84
CA PRO A 48 24.72 30.26 -5.97
C PRO A 48 25.43 29.18 -6.79
N ASP A 49 26.63 28.79 -6.35
CA ASP A 49 27.26 27.60 -6.89
C ASP A 49 26.48 26.32 -6.50
N GLN A 50 26.87 25.18 -7.04
CA GLN A 50 26.14 23.92 -6.79
C GLN A 50 26.14 23.54 -5.30
N GLN A 51 27.24 23.73 -4.57
CA GLN A 51 27.30 23.36 -3.16
C GLN A 51 26.48 24.33 -2.32
N GLU A 52 26.59 25.64 -2.59
CA GLU A 52 25.80 26.67 -1.94
C GLU A 52 24.31 26.47 -2.19
N TYR A 53 23.90 26.09 -3.41
CA TYR A 53 22.52 25.77 -3.74
C TYR A 53 21.98 24.62 -2.87
N LEU A 54 22.77 23.55 -2.69
CA LEU A 54 22.36 22.41 -1.85
C LEU A 54 22.21 22.81 -0.38
N GLU A 55 23.17 23.54 0.18
CA GLU A 55 23.09 23.97 1.58
C GLU A 55 21.95 24.98 1.80
N LEU A 56 21.73 25.92 0.87
CA LEU A 56 20.60 26.85 0.92
C LEU A 56 19.28 26.09 0.89
N ASN A 57 19.11 25.09 0.03
CA ASN A 57 17.90 24.27 0.00
C ASN A 57 17.66 23.53 1.33
N ARG A 58 18.70 22.94 1.93
CA ARG A 58 18.60 22.29 3.25
C ARG A 58 18.16 23.27 4.33
N ALA A 59 18.80 24.44 4.36
CA ALA A 59 18.50 25.51 5.29
C ALA A 59 17.06 26.02 5.12
N ILE A 60 16.63 26.30 3.88
CA ILE A 60 15.27 26.75 3.57
C ILE A 60 14.23 25.70 4.00
N VAL A 61 14.43 24.42 3.69
CA VAL A 61 13.49 23.35 4.12
C VAL A 61 13.34 23.35 5.65
N TYR A 62 14.45 23.42 6.38
CA TYR A 62 14.40 23.46 7.85
C TYR A 62 13.67 24.72 8.35
N GLY A 63 13.98 25.89 7.78
CA GLY A 63 13.33 27.16 8.12
C GLY A 63 11.81 27.12 7.89
N VAL A 64 11.37 26.64 6.72
CA VAL A 64 9.95 26.50 6.39
C VAL A 64 9.22 25.56 7.37
N LEU A 65 9.85 24.46 7.78
CA LEU A 65 9.22 23.49 8.67
C LEU A 65 9.25 23.89 10.15
N CYS A 66 10.21 24.73 10.57
CA CYS A 66 10.42 25.09 11.97
C CYS A 66 9.98 26.51 12.35
N ASP A 67 9.97 27.46 11.43
CA ASP A 67 9.59 28.86 11.67
C ASP A 67 8.43 29.29 10.75
N SER A 68 7.20 29.07 11.22
CA SER A 68 5.99 29.43 10.47
C SER A 68 5.85 30.93 10.18
N GLY A 69 6.54 31.81 10.94
CA GLY A 69 6.49 33.26 10.71
C GLY A 69 7.26 33.70 9.47
N SER A 70 8.27 32.91 9.07
CA SER A 70 9.19 33.23 7.97
C SER A 70 9.00 32.30 6.76
N SER A 71 8.08 31.33 6.80
CA SER A 71 7.88 30.34 5.73
C SER A 71 7.66 30.97 4.35
N GLU A 72 6.83 32.01 4.23
CA GLU A 72 6.61 32.69 2.94
C GLU A 72 7.86 33.37 2.40
N ILE A 73 8.69 33.93 3.29
CA ILE A 73 9.95 34.58 2.94
C ILE A 73 10.94 33.54 2.42
N HIS A 74 11.03 32.39 3.10
CA HIS A 74 11.87 31.27 2.68
C HIS A 74 11.43 30.66 1.34
N ILE A 75 10.13 30.52 1.10
CA ILE A 75 9.61 30.04 -0.19
C ILE A 75 9.85 31.05 -1.31
N LYS A 76 9.69 32.35 -1.07
CA LYS A 76 10.09 33.39 -2.05
C LYS A 76 11.59 33.31 -2.37
N HIS A 77 12.42 33.08 -1.36
CA HIS A 77 13.85 32.88 -1.56
C HIS A 77 14.13 31.64 -2.42
N LEU A 78 13.47 30.52 -2.14
CA LEU A 78 13.57 29.30 -2.96
C LEU A 78 13.21 29.56 -4.43
N HIS A 79 12.10 30.24 -4.69
CA HIS A 79 11.66 30.57 -6.06
C HIS A 79 12.69 31.41 -6.82
N ALA A 80 13.38 32.33 -6.14
CA ALA A 80 14.41 33.16 -6.75
C ALA A 80 15.69 32.40 -7.12
N LEU A 81 15.99 31.30 -6.39
CA LEU A 81 17.22 30.54 -6.56
C LEU A 81 17.06 29.28 -7.43
N VAL A 82 15.83 28.83 -7.68
CA VAL A 82 15.58 27.51 -8.25
C VAL A 82 16.19 27.35 -9.65
N THR A 83 16.90 26.26 -9.89
CA THR A 83 17.50 25.94 -11.19
C THR A 83 17.19 24.53 -11.69
N ASP A 84 16.66 23.67 -10.82
CA ASP A 84 16.42 22.23 -11.07
C ASP A 84 14.93 21.86 -11.07
N GLY A 85 14.04 22.84 -11.23
CA GLY A 85 12.59 22.61 -11.12
C GLY A 85 12.15 22.13 -9.74
N TYR A 86 12.85 22.59 -8.68
CA TYR A 86 12.62 22.22 -7.28
C TYR A 86 12.91 20.73 -6.97
N ALA A 87 13.64 20.03 -7.83
CA ALA A 87 13.87 18.59 -7.69
C ALA A 87 14.56 18.25 -6.36
N PHE A 88 15.66 18.94 -6.02
CA PHE A 88 16.38 18.67 -4.78
C PHE A 88 15.53 19.03 -3.55
N PHE A 89 14.88 20.19 -3.54
CA PHE A 89 13.97 20.60 -2.47
C PHE A 89 12.87 19.56 -2.21
N THR A 90 12.22 19.10 -3.28
CA THR A 90 11.16 18.09 -3.21
C THR A 90 11.70 16.76 -2.72
N SER A 91 12.93 16.37 -3.14
CA SER A 91 13.58 15.15 -2.64
C SER A 91 13.88 15.20 -1.14
N LEU A 92 14.22 16.38 -0.59
CA LEU A 92 14.38 16.57 0.85
C LEU A 92 13.04 16.39 1.57
N LEU A 93 11.95 16.96 1.04
CA LEU A 93 10.61 16.75 1.61
C LEU A 93 10.21 15.27 1.60
N VAL A 94 10.49 14.54 0.52
CA VAL A 94 10.27 13.09 0.44
C VAL A 94 11.08 12.37 1.53
N GLY A 95 12.38 12.68 1.67
CA GLY A 95 13.23 12.11 2.71
C GLY A 95 12.68 12.38 4.12
N ILE A 96 12.24 13.61 4.40
CA ILE A 96 11.61 13.99 5.67
C ILE A 96 10.32 13.19 5.89
N VAL A 97 9.48 13.07 4.87
CA VAL A 97 8.26 12.26 4.95
C VAL A 97 8.61 10.81 5.24
N VAL A 98 9.62 10.21 4.59
CA VAL A 98 9.95 8.78 4.70
C VAL A 98 10.73 8.42 5.98
N GLU A 99 11.59 9.31 6.47
CA GLU A 99 12.47 9.01 7.60
C GLU A 99 12.01 9.66 8.91
N LEU A 100 11.42 10.84 8.85
CA LEU A 100 11.21 11.69 10.02
C LEU A 100 9.74 11.87 10.41
N TYR A 101 8.77 11.60 9.53
CA TYR A 101 7.35 11.92 9.75
C TYR A 101 6.79 11.44 11.10
N GLY A 102 7.11 10.21 11.51
CA GLY A 102 6.66 9.64 12.78
C GLY A 102 7.18 10.39 14.02
N LYS A 103 8.23 11.19 13.87
CA LYS A 103 8.88 11.98 14.92
C LYS A 103 8.67 13.48 14.77
N LEU A 104 8.18 13.95 13.62
CA LEU A 104 7.93 15.37 13.39
C LEU A 104 7.03 15.96 14.48
N VAL A 105 7.38 17.16 14.94
CA VAL A 105 6.50 17.95 15.79
C VAL A 105 5.25 18.37 15.02
N ASP A 106 4.16 18.67 15.74
CA ASP A 106 2.85 18.87 15.09
C ASP A 106 2.84 20.13 14.20
N SER A 107 3.56 21.20 14.59
CA SER A 107 3.74 22.39 13.74
C SER A 107 4.45 22.08 12.43
N ALA A 108 5.48 21.23 12.46
CA ALA A 108 6.21 20.82 11.27
C ALA A 108 5.36 19.95 10.32
N LYS A 109 4.45 19.12 10.85
CA LYS A 109 3.50 18.37 10.02
C LYS A 109 2.53 19.31 9.28
N ILE A 110 2.06 20.36 9.95
CA ILE A 110 1.21 21.38 9.32
C ILE A 110 1.98 22.12 8.22
N GLN A 111 3.20 22.57 8.52
CA GLN A 111 4.06 23.26 7.54
C GLN A 111 4.43 22.35 6.36
N LEU A 112 4.64 21.06 6.59
CA LEU A 112 4.90 20.08 5.53
C LEU A 112 3.75 19.99 4.53
N LEU A 113 2.50 19.98 4.99
CA LEU A 113 1.34 19.99 4.10
C LEU A 113 1.16 21.35 3.41
N TRP A 114 1.49 22.45 4.10
CA TRP A 114 1.48 23.79 3.50
C TRP A 114 2.51 23.89 2.37
N VAL A 115 3.77 23.54 2.60
CA VAL A 115 4.79 23.60 1.55
C VAL A 115 4.51 22.60 0.41
N THR A 116 3.85 21.48 0.70
CA THR A 116 3.37 20.57 -0.36
C THR A 116 2.37 21.29 -1.29
N LYS A 117 1.49 22.17 -0.77
CA LYS A 117 0.58 22.98 -1.60
C LYS A 117 1.35 23.95 -2.52
N GLU A 118 2.43 24.54 -2.01
CA GLU A 118 3.33 25.39 -2.81
C GLU A 118 4.03 24.59 -3.91
N MET A 119 4.53 23.40 -3.59
CA MET A 119 5.18 22.50 -4.56
C MET A 119 4.23 22.03 -5.67
N ILE A 120 2.94 21.82 -5.35
CA ILE A 120 1.90 21.56 -6.36
C ILE A 120 1.71 22.79 -7.26
N ALA A 121 1.66 24.00 -6.68
CA ALA A 121 1.41 25.22 -7.44
C ALA A 121 2.49 25.49 -8.50
N VAL A 122 3.73 25.06 -8.24
CA VAL A 122 4.86 25.20 -9.18
C VAL A 122 5.15 23.94 -9.98
N SER A 123 4.34 22.89 -9.85
CA SER A 123 4.54 21.58 -10.50
C SER A 123 5.96 21.03 -10.31
N SER A 124 6.42 20.97 -9.05
CA SER A 124 7.79 20.56 -8.76
C SER A 124 8.14 19.17 -9.29
N VAL A 125 9.40 18.98 -9.71
CA VAL A 125 9.92 17.67 -10.07
C VAL A 125 9.94 16.78 -8.82
N GLY A 126 9.41 15.55 -8.93
CA GLY A 126 9.28 14.61 -7.80
C GLY A 126 7.99 14.75 -6.99
N LEU A 127 7.04 15.58 -7.44
CA LEU A 127 5.77 15.79 -6.75
C LEU A 127 4.94 14.50 -6.54
N GLU A 128 4.94 13.58 -7.51
CA GLU A 128 4.24 12.29 -7.38
C GLU A 128 4.79 11.49 -6.18
N ASP A 129 6.12 11.44 -6.01
CA ASP A 129 6.76 10.72 -4.91
C ASP A 129 6.45 11.34 -3.55
N LEU A 130 6.40 12.68 -3.47
CA LEU A 130 6.03 13.40 -2.25
C LEU A 130 4.60 13.07 -1.82
N LEU A 131 3.65 13.18 -2.75
CA LEU A 131 2.24 12.90 -2.49
C LEU A 131 1.99 11.43 -2.17
N VAL A 132 2.62 10.51 -2.89
CA VAL A 132 2.56 9.06 -2.58
C VAL A 132 3.14 8.78 -1.20
N SER A 133 4.28 9.40 -0.86
CA SER A 133 4.91 9.22 0.46
C SER A 133 4.01 9.73 1.59
N LEU A 134 3.31 10.86 1.39
CA LEU A 134 2.32 11.39 2.34
C LEU A 134 1.10 10.47 2.47
N LEU A 135 0.56 9.95 1.36
CA LEU A 135 -0.55 8.99 1.37
C LEU A 135 -0.19 7.71 2.16
N ARG A 136 1.07 7.27 2.10
CA ARG A 136 1.61 6.13 2.85
C ARG A 136 1.72 6.38 4.37
N ARG A 137 1.55 7.63 4.82
CA ARG A 137 1.52 7.98 6.24
C ARG A 137 0.16 7.83 6.89
N ILE A 138 -0.91 7.70 6.09
CA ILE A 138 -2.23 7.39 6.63
C ILE A 138 -2.26 5.91 7.02
N GLY A 139 -2.39 5.64 8.32
CA GLY A 139 -2.52 4.29 8.86
C GLY A 139 -3.95 3.77 8.76
N SER A 140 -4.12 2.57 8.20
CA SER A 140 -5.40 1.84 8.25
C SER A 140 -5.75 1.42 9.69
N GLY A 141 -7.04 1.43 10.03
CA GLY A 141 -7.52 1.11 11.37
C GLY A 141 -7.01 2.04 12.48
N ASP A 142 -6.50 3.23 12.12
CA ASP A 142 -6.09 4.28 13.05
C ASP A 142 -7.09 5.44 13.06
N TYR A 143 -7.87 5.56 14.12
CA TYR A 143 -8.84 6.67 14.27
C TYR A 143 -8.37 7.73 15.27
N GLY A 144 -7.08 7.71 15.64
CA GLY A 144 -6.46 8.76 16.44
C GLY A 144 -6.48 10.09 15.71
N ASP A 145 -6.58 11.20 16.46
CA ASP A 145 -6.80 12.54 15.88
C ASP A 145 -5.76 12.92 14.83
N GLN A 146 -4.49 12.53 15.01
CA GLN A 146 -3.43 12.83 14.05
C GLN A 146 -3.62 12.11 12.71
N ASN A 147 -4.06 10.85 12.72
CA ASN A 147 -4.27 10.09 11.49
C ASN A 147 -5.49 10.59 10.73
N VAL A 148 -6.56 10.87 11.47
CA VAL A 148 -7.81 11.45 10.95
C VAL A 148 -7.56 12.82 10.33
N TRP A 149 -6.82 13.68 11.02
CA TRP A 149 -6.41 14.99 10.52
C TRP A 149 -5.62 14.86 9.22
N LEU A 150 -4.59 14.00 9.18
CA LEU A 150 -3.80 13.80 7.97
C LEU A 150 -4.66 13.31 6.81
N CYS A 151 -5.55 12.35 7.05
CA CYS A 151 -6.46 11.85 6.01
C CYS A 151 -7.34 12.98 5.47
N SER A 152 -7.92 13.80 6.37
CA SER A 152 -8.77 14.93 6.03
C SER A 152 -8.04 16.02 5.24
N GLU A 153 -6.82 16.36 5.62
CA GLU A 153 -6.02 17.35 4.91
C GLU A 153 -5.61 16.85 3.52
N LEU A 154 -5.20 15.58 3.40
CA LEU A 154 -4.80 15.02 2.11
C LEU A 154 -5.98 14.87 1.16
N VAL A 155 -7.14 14.40 1.61
CA VAL A 155 -8.32 14.34 0.71
C VAL A 155 -8.76 15.74 0.27
N SER A 156 -8.70 16.73 1.17
CA SER A 156 -8.98 18.13 0.84
C SER A 156 -7.96 18.67 -0.17
N LEU A 157 -6.67 18.39 0.03
CA LEU A 157 -5.60 18.75 -0.91
C LEU A 157 -5.87 18.22 -2.33
N PHE A 158 -6.24 16.94 -2.45
CA PHE A 158 -6.56 16.32 -3.74
C PHE A 158 -7.82 16.91 -4.39
N LEU A 159 -8.81 17.32 -3.61
CA LEU A 159 -10.01 17.99 -4.10
C LEU A 159 -9.72 19.44 -4.53
N ASP A 160 -8.97 20.19 -3.73
CA ASP A 160 -8.69 21.61 -3.94
C ASP A 160 -7.70 21.83 -5.10
N LYS A 161 -6.76 20.90 -5.29
CA LYS A 161 -5.76 20.95 -6.37
C LYS A 161 -6.09 20.04 -7.55
N TRP A 162 -7.36 19.62 -7.66
CA TRP A 162 -7.82 18.64 -8.64
C TRP A 162 -7.31 18.89 -10.06
N ASP A 163 -7.58 20.09 -10.62
CA ASP A 163 -7.25 20.40 -12.01
C ASP A 163 -5.73 20.36 -12.26
N CYS A 164 -4.95 20.96 -11.36
CA CYS A 164 -3.49 20.95 -11.43
C CYS A 164 -2.92 19.53 -11.37
N LEU A 165 -3.45 18.68 -10.48
CA LEU A 165 -2.98 17.29 -10.34
C LEU A 165 -3.40 16.44 -11.53
N LEU A 166 -4.57 16.68 -12.10
CA LEU A 166 -5.06 15.96 -13.28
C LEU A 166 -4.23 16.29 -14.52
N GLU A 167 -3.83 17.56 -14.68
CA GLU A 167 -3.00 18.00 -15.80
C GLU A 167 -1.54 17.53 -15.67
N ASN A 168 -0.92 17.73 -14.51
CA ASN A 168 0.53 17.58 -14.36
C ASN A 168 0.96 16.20 -13.88
N VAL A 169 0.19 15.56 -12.99
CA VAL A 169 0.58 14.28 -12.34
C VAL A 169 -0.60 13.30 -12.20
N PRO A 170 -1.40 13.02 -13.25
CA PRO A 170 -2.68 12.31 -13.12
C PRO A 170 -2.59 10.92 -12.46
N LEU A 171 -1.45 10.25 -12.56
CA LEU A 171 -1.26 8.94 -11.92
C LEU A 171 -1.34 9.01 -10.40
N VAL A 172 -0.97 10.14 -9.76
CA VAL A 172 -1.10 10.29 -8.30
C VAL A 172 -2.56 10.23 -7.84
N LEU A 173 -3.50 10.69 -8.68
CA LEU A 173 -4.93 10.63 -8.39
C LEU A 173 -5.42 9.18 -8.31
N THR A 174 -4.84 8.27 -9.08
CA THR A 174 -5.14 6.84 -8.96
C THR A 174 -4.63 6.25 -7.64
N SER A 175 -3.48 6.74 -7.15
CA SER A 175 -2.95 6.35 -5.84
C SER A 175 -3.84 6.85 -4.71
N ALA A 176 -4.29 8.11 -4.81
CA ALA A 176 -5.27 8.67 -3.89
C ALA A 176 -6.59 7.88 -3.91
N LEU A 177 -7.12 7.55 -5.10
CA LEU A 177 -8.35 6.77 -5.24
C LEU A 177 -8.23 5.40 -4.57
N TYR A 178 -7.16 4.65 -4.87
CA TYR A 178 -6.91 3.35 -4.27
C TYR A 178 -6.82 3.46 -2.74
N GLY A 179 -6.08 4.45 -2.26
CA GLY A 179 -5.88 4.69 -0.84
C GLY A 179 -7.19 5.02 -0.11
N PHE A 180 -7.95 6.00 -0.61
CA PHE A 180 -9.18 6.47 0.02
C PHE A 180 -10.32 5.45 -0.09
N LEU A 181 -10.50 4.74 -1.21
CA LEU A 181 -11.48 3.64 -1.28
C LEU A 181 -11.22 2.59 -0.20
N ARG A 182 -9.95 2.22 -0.01
CA ARG A 182 -9.58 1.23 1.00
C ARG A 182 -9.82 1.74 2.42
N LEU A 183 -9.45 2.98 2.73
CA LEU A 183 -9.69 3.59 4.06
C LEU A 183 -11.19 3.76 4.34
N LEU A 184 -11.92 4.23 3.35
CA LEU A 184 -13.36 4.48 3.44
C LEU A 184 -14.12 3.18 3.76
N ALA A 185 -13.69 2.03 3.24
CA ALA A 185 -14.26 0.73 3.59
C ALA A 185 -14.15 0.40 5.09
N ASP A 186 -13.14 0.91 5.79
CA ASP A 186 -13.02 0.80 7.24
C ASP A 186 -13.84 1.90 7.94
N HIS A 187 -13.74 3.16 7.48
CA HIS A 187 -14.47 4.28 8.06
C HIS A 187 -16.00 4.12 8.02
N CYS A 188 -16.54 3.55 6.94
CA CYS A 188 -17.99 3.28 6.82
C CYS A 188 -18.50 2.25 7.84
N ARG A 189 -17.64 1.42 8.42
CA ARG A 189 -18.02 0.45 9.46
C ARG A 189 -18.03 1.03 10.86
N VAL A 190 -17.46 2.22 11.04
CA VAL A 190 -17.46 2.94 12.31
C VAL A 190 -18.59 3.96 12.31
N SER A 191 -19.49 3.89 13.29
CA SER A 191 -20.61 4.84 13.44
C SER A 191 -20.51 5.61 14.75
N GLY A 192 -21.10 6.81 14.79
CA GLY A 192 -21.24 7.60 16.03
C GLY A 192 -20.04 8.48 16.40
N ILE A 193 -19.08 8.67 15.49
CA ILE A 193 -17.92 9.56 15.70
C ILE A 193 -18.02 10.75 14.73
N ALA A 194 -18.38 11.94 15.22
CA ALA A 194 -18.64 13.11 14.38
C ALA A 194 -17.48 13.49 13.45
N LYS A 195 -16.23 13.45 13.95
CA LYS A 195 -15.02 13.70 13.12
C LYS A 195 -14.87 12.73 11.95
N MET A 196 -15.41 11.51 12.06
CA MET A 196 -15.42 10.51 10.98
C MET A 196 -16.46 10.83 9.92
N GLU A 197 -17.62 11.38 10.27
CA GLU A 197 -18.65 11.69 9.27
C GLU A 197 -18.19 12.77 8.28
N ASN A 198 -17.50 13.80 8.77
CA ASN A 198 -16.91 14.82 7.90
C ASN A 198 -15.85 14.22 6.97
N LEU A 199 -14.95 13.39 7.51
CA LEU A 199 -13.91 12.72 6.73
C LEU A 199 -14.52 11.81 5.65
N LYS A 200 -15.49 10.96 6.01
CA LYS A 200 -16.19 10.08 5.06
C LYS A 200 -16.81 10.89 3.93
N THR A 201 -17.43 12.03 4.23
CA THR A 201 -18.05 12.89 3.22
C THR A 201 -17.01 13.37 2.20
N LEU A 202 -15.83 13.78 2.66
CA LEU A 202 -14.73 14.20 1.78
C LEU A 202 -14.19 13.02 0.94
N GLU A 203 -13.97 11.86 1.57
CA GLU A 203 -13.49 10.64 0.90
C GLU A 203 -14.48 10.15 -0.17
N ILE A 204 -15.78 10.11 0.16
CA ILE A 204 -16.86 9.77 -0.79
C ILE A 204 -16.84 10.77 -1.94
N LYS A 205 -16.81 12.08 -1.66
CA LYS A 205 -16.78 13.13 -2.67
C LYS A 205 -15.62 12.94 -3.64
N PHE A 206 -14.41 12.73 -3.13
CA PHE A 206 -13.22 12.51 -3.95
C PHE A 206 -13.32 11.22 -4.78
N CYS A 207 -13.65 10.08 -4.16
CA CYS A 207 -13.70 8.80 -4.85
C CYS A 207 -14.80 8.78 -5.93
N VAL A 208 -15.98 9.35 -5.64
CA VAL A 208 -17.07 9.48 -6.61
C VAL A 208 -16.66 10.38 -7.78
N LYS A 209 -15.99 11.51 -7.50
CA LYS A 209 -15.46 12.41 -8.54
C LYS A 209 -14.50 11.68 -9.47
N MET A 210 -13.52 10.95 -8.92
CA MET A 210 -12.60 10.10 -9.70
C MET A 210 -13.31 9.07 -10.57
N LEU A 211 -14.24 8.31 -9.99
CA LEU A 211 -14.91 7.22 -10.71
C LEU A 211 -15.87 7.73 -11.79
N ARG A 212 -16.51 8.89 -11.58
CA ARG A 212 -17.46 9.47 -12.54
C ARG A 212 -16.80 10.32 -13.62
N GLU A 213 -15.86 11.19 -13.24
CA GLU A 213 -15.22 12.13 -14.18
C GLU A 213 -13.97 11.54 -14.84
N GLN A 214 -13.28 10.60 -14.17
CA GLN A 214 -11.99 10.06 -14.60
C GLN A 214 -11.98 8.52 -14.56
N LEU A 215 -13.03 7.89 -15.11
CA LEU A 215 -13.18 6.42 -15.11
C LEU A 215 -11.99 5.72 -15.76
N GLN A 216 -11.55 6.15 -16.96
CA GLN A 216 -10.44 5.51 -17.67
C GLN A 216 -9.11 5.59 -16.89
N LEU A 217 -8.88 6.70 -16.18
CA LEU A 217 -7.74 6.84 -15.29
C LEU A 217 -7.88 5.91 -14.07
N SER A 218 -9.09 5.81 -13.50
CA SER A 218 -9.40 4.90 -12.40
C SER A 218 -9.14 3.43 -12.77
N LEU A 219 -9.53 3.01 -13.98
CA LEU A 219 -9.34 1.65 -14.49
C LEU A 219 -7.85 1.24 -14.58
N LYS A 220 -6.90 2.19 -14.61
CA LYS A 220 -5.46 1.90 -14.57
C LYS A 220 -5.01 1.22 -13.26
N ILE A 221 -5.82 1.27 -12.21
CA ILE A 221 -5.57 0.50 -10.99
C ILE A 221 -5.56 -1.01 -11.27
N GLY A 222 -6.39 -1.48 -12.21
CA GLY A 222 -6.53 -2.89 -12.54
C GLY A 222 -7.52 -3.63 -11.63
N ARG A 223 -7.40 -4.96 -11.58
CA ARG A 223 -8.39 -5.85 -10.94
C ARG A 223 -8.70 -5.54 -9.47
N ASP A 224 -7.75 -5.04 -8.69
CA ASP A 224 -8.02 -4.68 -7.28
C ASP A 224 -9.00 -3.50 -7.14
N LEU A 225 -9.22 -2.68 -8.17
CA LEU A 225 -10.29 -1.68 -8.14
C LEU A 225 -11.65 -2.36 -7.99
N VAL A 226 -11.89 -3.50 -8.65
CA VAL A 226 -13.14 -4.25 -8.53
C VAL A 226 -13.35 -4.70 -7.10
N ARG A 227 -12.31 -5.27 -6.47
CA ARG A 227 -12.34 -5.69 -5.06
C ARG A 227 -12.70 -4.53 -4.13
N LEU A 228 -12.07 -3.37 -4.31
CA LEU A 228 -12.34 -2.18 -3.50
C LEU A 228 -13.75 -1.62 -3.72
N LEU A 229 -14.26 -1.61 -4.95
CA LEU A 229 -15.62 -1.18 -5.24
C LEU A 229 -16.66 -2.12 -4.64
N GLN A 230 -16.42 -3.43 -4.68
CA GLN A 230 -17.29 -4.43 -4.08
C GLN A 230 -17.43 -4.25 -2.56
N ASP A 231 -16.34 -3.89 -1.86
CA ASP A 231 -16.38 -3.56 -0.44
C ASP A 231 -17.29 -2.34 -0.16
N MET A 232 -17.51 -1.47 -1.16
CA MET A 232 -18.23 -0.21 -1.04
C MET A 232 -19.67 -0.22 -1.57
N ILE A 233 -20.16 -1.33 -2.16
CA ILE A 233 -21.50 -1.40 -2.79
C ILE A 233 -22.65 -0.99 -1.86
N HIS A 234 -22.49 -1.22 -0.55
CA HIS A 234 -23.49 -0.88 0.46
C HIS A 234 -23.67 0.65 0.65
N VAL A 235 -22.70 1.45 0.22
CA VAL A 235 -22.80 2.91 0.21
C VAL A 235 -23.47 3.35 -1.09
N SER A 236 -24.50 4.18 -0.98
CA SER A 236 -25.47 4.44 -2.06
C SER A 236 -24.85 4.94 -3.36
N GLU A 237 -23.83 5.79 -3.26
CA GLU A 237 -23.13 6.44 -4.36
C GLU A 237 -22.32 5.41 -5.15
N PHE A 238 -21.65 4.49 -4.46
CA PHE A 238 -20.88 3.41 -5.07
C PHE A 238 -21.76 2.29 -5.60
N GLY A 239 -22.90 2.02 -4.95
CA GLY A 239 -23.91 1.10 -5.50
C GLY A 239 -24.42 1.57 -6.87
N LYS A 240 -24.66 2.88 -7.04
CA LYS A 240 -25.02 3.47 -8.34
C LYS A 240 -23.88 3.34 -9.35
N ILE A 241 -22.65 3.70 -8.97
CA ILE A 241 -21.47 3.56 -9.85
C ILE A 241 -21.27 2.10 -10.27
N TRP A 242 -21.40 1.17 -9.35
CA TRP A 242 -21.28 -0.26 -9.62
C TRP A 242 -22.32 -0.72 -10.66
N ASN A 243 -23.57 -0.33 -10.46
CA ASN A 243 -24.63 -0.65 -11.42
C ASN A 243 -24.35 0.00 -12.78
N ASP A 244 -23.88 1.25 -12.82
CA ASP A 244 -23.52 1.93 -14.07
C ASP A 244 -22.36 1.23 -14.80
N VAL A 245 -21.33 0.76 -14.06
CA VAL A 245 -20.18 0.04 -14.62
C VAL A 245 -20.55 -1.36 -15.12
N VAL A 246 -21.46 -2.05 -14.42
CA VAL A 246 -21.91 -3.40 -14.78
C VAL A 246 -22.97 -3.38 -15.89
N SER A 247 -23.86 -2.38 -15.91
CA SER A 247 -24.98 -2.29 -16.87
C SER A 247 -24.60 -1.60 -18.17
N ASN A 248 -23.71 -0.61 -18.14
CA ASN A 248 -23.24 0.04 -19.36
C ASN A 248 -22.07 -0.75 -19.95
N GLN A 249 -22.02 -0.89 -21.27
CA GLN A 249 -20.87 -1.43 -22.03
C GLN A 249 -19.58 -0.56 -21.90
N CYS A 250 -19.49 0.30 -20.88
CA CYS A 250 -18.44 1.30 -20.69
C CYS A 250 -17.07 0.66 -20.40
N SER A 251 -17.07 -0.57 -19.88
CA SER A 251 -15.88 -1.39 -19.70
C SER A 251 -16.30 -2.85 -19.54
N ASP A 252 -15.84 -3.72 -20.44
CA ASP A 252 -15.99 -5.17 -20.30
C ASP A 252 -15.29 -5.59 -18.99
N MET A 253 -16.07 -6.00 -17.97
CA MET A 253 -15.56 -6.43 -16.66
C MET A 253 -14.48 -7.52 -16.80
N SER A 254 -14.57 -8.32 -17.86
CA SER A 254 -13.53 -9.29 -18.24
C SER A 254 -12.16 -8.65 -18.47
N GLN A 255 -12.09 -7.43 -19.00
CA GLN A 255 -10.84 -6.72 -19.27
C GLN A 255 -10.19 -6.22 -17.97
N ILE A 256 -10.98 -5.62 -17.06
CA ILE A 256 -10.43 -5.15 -15.79
C ILE A 256 -9.95 -6.32 -14.92
N TYR A 257 -10.66 -7.46 -14.93
CA TYR A 257 -10.21 -8.67 -14.25
C TYR A 257 -8.87 -9.19 -14.77
N LYS A 258 -8.64 -9.10 -16.08
CA LYS A 258 -7.34 -9.46 -16.69
C LYS A 258 -6.25 -8.43 -16.41
N SER A 259 -6.61 -7.16 -16.22
CA SER A 259 -5.67 -6.08 -15.91
C SER A 259 -5.03 -6.29 -14.53
N LYS A 260 -3.72 -6.52 -14.51
CA LYS A 260 -2.96 -6.71 -13.28
C LYS A 260 -2.82 -5.41 -12.51
N THR A 261 -3.08 -5.45 -11.21
CA THR A 261 -2.80 -4.33 -10.31
C THR A 261 -1.29 -4.13 -10.14
N SER A 262 -0.81 -2.90 -10.37
CA SER A 262 0.58 -2.54 -10.11
C SER A 262 0.92 -2.65 -8.63
N SER A 263 2.12 -3.16 -8.30
CA SER A 263 2.59 -3.32 -6.92
C SER A 263 2.66 -2.00 -6.14
N ARG A 264 2.75 -0.86 -6.85
CA ARG A 264 2.75 0.48 -6.27
C ARG A 264 1.52 0.76 -5.41
N TYR A 265 0.36 0.18 -5.76
CA TYR A 265 -0.87 0.42 -5.01
C TYR A 265 -0.86 -0.31 -3.65
N PHE A 266 -0.27 -1.50 -3.57
CA PHE A 266 -0.17 -2.25 -2.32
C PHE A 266 0.76 -1.58 -1.30
N LEU A 267 1.76 -0.83 -1.77
CA LEU A 267 2.62 -0.01 -0.91
C LEU A 267 1.87 1.13 -0.22
N LEU A 268 0.79 1.63 -0.82
CA LEU A 268 0.04 2.78 -0.29
C LEU A 268 -0.55 2.50 1.10
N ARG A 269 -0.88 1.24 1.40
CA ARG A 269 -1.54 0.82 2.65
C ARG A 269 -0.57 0.24 3.67
N ILE A 270 0.72 0.28 3.36
CA ILE A 270 1.79 -0.20 4.22
C ILE A 270 2.72 0.98 4.53
N THR A 271 2.77 1.38 5.80
CA THR A 271 3.66 2.48 6.20
C THR A 271 5.13 2.08 5.98
N PRO A 272 6.04 3.04 5.76
CA PRO A 272 7.46 2.76 5.60
C PRO A 272 8.06 1.88 6.71
N GLU A 273 7.62 2.06 7.96
CA GLU A 273 8.08 1.26 9.11
C GLU A 273 7.57 -0.18 9.04
N MET A 274 6.31 -0.39 8.63
CA MET A 274 5.75 -1.72 8.44
C MET A 274 6.47 -2.46 7.31
N GLU A 275 6.70 -1.78 6.18
CA GLU A 275 7.44 -2.34 5.04
C GLU A 275 8.83 -2.79 5.49
N THR A 276 9.57 -1.92 6.19
CA THR A 276 10.92 -2.23 6.69
C THR A 276 10.91 -3.48 7.57
N GLN A 277 9.97 -3.58 8.51
CA GLN A 277 9.88 -4.74 9.40
C GLN A 277 9.47 -6.03 8.68
N LEU A 278 8.52 -5.95 7.73
CA LEU A 278 8.10 -7.11 6.94
C LEU A 278 9.21 -7.61 6.01
N ARG A 279 9.94 -6.69 5.36
CA ARG A 279 11.11 -7.04 4.54
C ARG A 279 12.22 -7.66 5.39
N PHE A 280 12.50 -7.11 6.56
CA PHE A 280 13.47 -7.72 7.49
C PHE A 280 13.03 -9.13 7.91
N LEU A 281 11.75 -9.29 8.25
CA LEU A 281 11.18 -10.57 8.67
C LEU A 281 11.27 -11.65 7.58
N LEU A 282 11.08 -11.28 6.31
CA LEU A 282 11.06 -12.19 5.17
C LEU A 282 12.38 -12.26 4.39
N GLY A 283 13.36 -11.42 4.73
CA GLY A 283 14.68 -11.38 4.09
C GLY A 283 15.83 -11.79 5.02
N ASN A 284 15.66 -11.70 6.35
CA ASN A 284 16.78 -11.85 7.28
C ASN A 284 16.49 -12.81 8.46
N VAL A 285 15.22 -13.09 8.77
CA VAL A 285 14.87 -13.89 9.95
C VAL A 285 14.75 -15.36 9.58
N LYS A 286 15.53 -16.22 10.25
CA LYS A 286 15.47 -17.68 10.07
C LYS A 286 14.15 -18.27 10.58
N ARG A 287 13.65 -19.28 9.88
CA ARG A 287 12.53 -20.11 10.33
C ARG A 287 12.88 -20.79 11.65
N GLY A 288 11.98 -20.71 12.62
CA GLY A 288 12.17 -21.14 14.01
C GLY A 288 12.51 -19.99 14.97
N SER A 289 13.06 -18.87 14.47
CA SER A 289 13.45 -17.71 15.29
C SER A 289 12.48 -16.52 15.18
N GLN A 290 11.37 -16.67 14.47
CA GLN A 290 10.47 -15.56 14.15
C GLN A 290 9.62 -15.04 15.32
N LYS A 291 9.41 -15.84 16.38
CA LYS A 291 8.41 -15.54 17.43
C LYS A 291 8.57 -14.15 18.05
N ARG A 292 9.80 -13.72 18.36
CA ARG A 292 10.07 -12.40 18.95
C ARG A 292 9.75 -11.27 17.97
N HIS A 293 10.12 -11.42 16.71
CA HIS A 293 9.84 -10.43 15.65
C HIS A 293 8.34 -10.32 15.38
N GLN A 294 7.64 -11.46 15.34
CA GLN A 294 6.18 -11.50 15.22
C GLN A 294 5.49 -10.76 16.37
N LEU A 295 5.93 -10.99 17.62
CA LEU A 295 5.39 -10.30 18.79
C LEU A 295 5.66 -8.78 18.76
N TRP A 296 6.83 -8.36 18.30
CA TRP A 296 7.14 -6.93 18.13
C TRP A 296 6.27 -6.27 17.06
N PHE A 297 6.12 -6.93 15.92
CA PHE A 297 5.27 -6.45 14.84
C PHE A 297 3.80 -6.34 15.30
N LEU A 298 3.28 -7.39 15.95
CA LEU A 298 1.95 -7.41 16.52
C LEU A 298 1.74 -6.24 17.49
N LYS A 299 2.66 -6.09 18.46
CA LYS A 299 2.56 -5.04 19.48
C LYS A 299 2.57 -3.64 18.88
N LYS A 300 3.32 -3.44 17.80
CA LYS A 300 3.47 -2.12 17.19
C LYS A 300 2.31 -1.75 16.26
N PHE A 301 1.78 -2.71 15.50
CA PHE A 301 0.91 -2.39 14.36
C PHE A 301 -0.48 -3.00 14.41
N LEU A 302 -0.69 -4.07 15.19
CA LEU A 302 -1.91 -4.87 15.15
C LEU A 302 -2.61 -4.99 16.51
N ILE A 303 -2.25 -4.16 17.49
CA ILE A 303 -2.99 -4.06 18.75
C ILE A 303 -4.28 -3.27 18.51
N GLY A 304 -5.42 -3.87 18.88
CA GLY A 304 -6.75 -3.26 18.81
C GLY A 304 -7.62 -3.86 17.69
N PRO A 305 -8.94 -3.97 17.90
CA PRO A 305 -9.84 -4.62 16.95
C PRO A 305 -9.86 -3.92 15.58
N GLU A 306 -9.80 -2.59 15.58
CA GLU A 306 -9.81 -1.77 14.35
C GLU A 306 -8.59 -2.00 13.46
N LYS A 307 -7.45 -2.35 14.07
CA LYS A 307 -6.19 -2.61 13.35
C LYS A 307 -6.19 -3.96 12.63
N GLN A 308 -7.18 -4.83 12.88
CA GLN A 308 -7.25 -6.12 12.20
C GLN A 308 -7.55 -6.00 10.71
N THR A 309 -8.17 -4.90 10.25
CA THR A 309 -8.41 -4.65 8.82
C THR A 309 -7.10 -4.54 8.03
N LEU A 310 -6.02 -4.10 8.67
CA LEU A 310 -4.67 -4.01 8.09
C LEU A 310 -4.13 -5.38 7.65
N LEU A 311 -4.60 -6.49 8.24
CA LEU A 311 -4.20 -7.84 7.81
C LEU A 311 -4.49 -8.09 6.33
N ILE A 312 -5.60 -7.53 5.82
CA ILE A 312 -5.99 -7.65 4.40
C ILE A 312 -4.92 -7.00 3.51
N ASP A 313 -4.49 -5.79 3.88
CA ASP A 313 -3.49 -5.02 3.14
C ASP A 313 -2.10 -5.66 3.22
N ILE A 314 -1.72 -6.15 4.40
CA ILE A 314 -0.44 -6.84 4.60
C ILE A 314 -0.39 -8.12 3.77
N VAL A 315 -1.48 -8.88 3.68
CA VAL A 315 -1.53 -10.12 2.88
C VAL A 315 -1.35 -9.81 1.39
N ARG A 316 -2.04 -8.78 0.85
CA ARG A 316 -1.79 -8.33 -0.53
C ARG A 316 -0.34 -7.89 -0.72
N PHE A 317 0.22 -7.12 0.21
CA PHE A 317 1.61 -6.67 0.14
C PHE A 317 2.62 -7.83 0.14
N VAL A 318 2.47 -8.81 1.02
CA VAL A 318 3.35 -9.98 1.10
C VAL A 318 3.28 -10.82 -0.19
N CYS A 319 2.08 -10.99 -0.76
CA CYS A 319 1.92 -11.77 -2.00
C CYS A 319 2.45 -11.02 -3.22
N CYS A 320 2.12 -9.74 -3.36
CA CYS A 320 2.29 -9.00 -4.61
C CYS A 320 3.52 -8.08 -4.66
N VAL A 321 4.18 -7.82 -3.53
CA VAL A 321 5.35 -6.90 -3.45
C VAL A 321 6.61 -7.61 -2.97
N ILE A 322 6.51 -8.47 -1.96
CA ILE A 322 7.67 -9.23 -1.48
C ILE A 322 7.84 -10.48 -2.34
N HIS A 323 8.73 -10.41 -3.33
CA HIS A 323 9.16 -11.54 -4.15
C HIS A 323 10.61 -11.88 -3.82
N PRO A 324 10.86 -12.88 -2.95
CA PRO A 324 12.22 -13.25 -2.54
C PRO A 324 13.07 -13.74 -3.71
N THR A 325 14.39 -13.51 -3.64
CA THR A 325 15.34 -14.07 -4.61
C THR A 325 15.44 -15.59 -4.46
N ASN A 326 15.94 -16.27 -5.50
CA ASN A 326 16.18 -17.72 -5.45
C ASN A 326 17.11 -18.13 -4.30
N GLU A 327 18.06 -17.28 -3.93
CA GLU A 327 18.95 -17.50 -2.78
C GLU A 327 18.15 -17.53 -1.48
N ILE A 328 17.27 -16.56 -1.25
CA ILE A 328 16.41 -16.51 -0.07
C ILE A 328 15.47 -17.74 -0.04
N ILE A 329 14.86 -18.09 -1.18
CA ILE A 329 13.94 -19.25 -1.29
C ILE A 329 14.63 -20.56 -0.90
N ARG A 330 15.91 -20.74 -1.24
CA ARG A 330 16.69 -21.94 -0.94
C ARG A 330 17.39 -21.90 0.44
N SER A 331 17.19 -20.83 1.21
CA SER A 331 17.84 -20.63 2.50
C SER A 331 16.95 -21.06 3.68
N GLU A 332 17.44 -20.85 4.90
CA GLU A 332 16.68 -21.04 6.14
C GLU A 332 15.80 -19.84 6.51
N ILE A 333 15.78 -18.78 5.70
CA ILE A 333 14.96 -17.59 5.94
C ILE A 333 13.47 -18.00 5.93
N MET A 334 12.70 -17.37 6.81
CA MET A 334 11.29 -17.66 6.96
C MET A 334 10.53 -17.42 5.63
N PRO A 335 9.85 -18.46 5.09
CA PRO A 335 9.15 -18.32 3.83
C PRO A 335 7.84 -17.56 4.00
N ARG A 336 7.37 -16.93 2.92
CA ARG A 336 6.17 -16.06 2.91
C ARG A 336 4.93 -16.77 3.43
N TRP A 337 4.72 -18.03 3.05
CA TRP A 337 3.56 -18.81 3.47
C TRP A 337 3.46 -18.98 5.00
N VAL A 338 4.58 -18.99 5.74
CA VAL A 338 4.58 -19.05 7.21
C VAL A 338 4.02 -17.75 7.80
N VAL A 339 4.40 -16.60 7.24
CA VAL A 339 3.88 -15.29 7.66
C VAL A 339 2.40 -15.16 7.31
N ILE A 340 1.98 -15.60 6.13
CA ILE A 340 0.56 -15.63 5.75
C ILE A 340 -0.24 -16.53 6.70
N GLY A 341 0.26 -17.72 7.02
CA GLY A 341 -0.38 -18.61 7.99
C GLY A 341 -0.57 -17.94 9.35
N TRP A 342 0.45 -17.22 9.83
CA TRP A 342 0.35 -16.44 11.07
C TRP A 342 -0.73 -15.35 11.00
N PHE A 343 -0.80 -14.57 9.92
CA PHE A 343 -1.82 -13.53 9.76
C PHE A 343 -3.23 -14.10 9.60
N LEU A 344 -3.38 -15.26 8.95
CA LEU A 344 -4.65 -15.98 8.86
C LEU A 344 -5.13 -16.40 10.26
N GLU A 345 -4.25 -16.94 11.10
CA GLU A 345 -4.59 -17.27 12.50
C GLU A 345 -5.04 -16.04 13.30
N LEU A 346 -4.38 -14.89 13.14
CA LEU A 346 -4.79 -13.65 13.80
C LEU A 346 -6.18 -13.18 13.35
N SER A 347 -6.54 -13.39 12.08
CA SER A 347 -7.81 -12.94 11.51
C SER A 347 -9.04 -13.74 11.99
N LYS A 348 -8.85 -14.96 12.53
CA LYS A 348 -9.94 -15.84 12.98
C LYS A 348 -10.84 -15.25 14.08
N GLN A 349 -10.36 -14.22 14.76
CA GLN A 349 -11.13 -13.52 15.80
C GLN A 349 -12.33 -12.76 15.23
N ASN A 350 -12.33 -12.45 13.94
CA ASN A 350 -13.40 -11.72 13.28
C ASN A 350 -13.69 -12.33 11.90
N HIS A 351 -14.84 -12.99 11.77
CA HIS A 351 -15.24 -13.71 10.56
C HIS A 351 -15.19 -12.86 9.28
N HIS A 352 -15.57 -11.59 9.38
CA HIS A 352 -15.52 -10.67 8.25
C HIS A 352 -14.06 -10.40 7.81
N ILE A 353 -13.16 -10.18 8.76
CA ILE A 353 -11.74 -9.98 8.48
C ILE A 353 -11.12 -11.26 7.93
N GLU A 354 -11.41 -12.41 8.52
CA GLU A 354 -10.94 -13.72 8.05
C GLU A 354 -11.34 -13.95 6.58
N ARG A 355 -12.61 -13.70 6.23
CA ARG A 355 -13.11 -13.79 4.85
C ARG A 355 -12.32 -12.90 3.89
N ASN A 356 -12.07 -11.64 4.26
CA ASN A 356 -11.37 -10.70 3.40
C ASN A 356 -9.87 -10.98 3.31
N VAL A 357 -9.26 -11.51 4.36
CA VAL A 357 -7.88 -12.01 4.35
C VAL A 357 -7.74 -13.20 3.40
N LYS A 358 -8.68 -14.16 3.43
CA LYS A 358 -8.70 -15.27 2.46
C LYS A 358 -8.92 -14.79 1.04
N LEU A 359 -9.82 -13.82 0.84
CA LEU A 359 -10.04 -13.21 -0.47
C LEU A 359 -8.77 -12.51 -0.97
N ALA A 360 -8.10 -11.72 -0.13
CA ALA A 360 -6.85 -11.05 -0.49
C ALA A 360 -5.73 -12.03 -0.87
N LEU A 361 -5.64 -13.17 -0.16
CA LEU A 361 -4.68 -14.24 -0.43
C LEU A 361 -4.97 -14.96 -1.76
N LEU A 362 -6.25 -15.15 -2.10
CA LEU A 362 -6.68 -15.94 -3.25
C LEU A 362 -7.11 -15.07 -4.45
N TYR A 363 -7.03 -13.75 -4.35
CA TYR A 363 -7.57 -12.84 -5.37
C TYR A 363 -6.90 -13.03 -6.73
N ASP A 364 -5.58 -13.12 -6.74
CA ASP A 364 -4.80 -13.27 -7.97
C ASP A 364 -5.00 -14.67 -8.60
N TRP A 365 -5.50 -15.65 -7.86
CA TRP A 365 -5.84 -16.98 -8.40
C TRP A 365 -7.06 -16.92 -9.31
N LEU A 366 -8.06 -16.12 -8.95
CA LEU A 366 -9.33 -16.07 -9.68
C LEU A 366 -9.13 -15.69 -11.14
N PHE A 367 -8.17 -14.82 -11.43
CA PHE A 367 -7.94 -14.27 -12.77
C PHE A 367 -6.52 -14.52 -13.28
N PHE A 368 -5.87 -15.56 -12.77
CA PHE A 368 -4.47 -15.85 -13.09
C PHE A 368 -4.27 -16.17 -14.58
N GLY A 369 -3.40 -15.40 -15.23
CA GLY A 369 -2.95 -15.67 -16.59
C GLY A 369 -1.46 -15.98 -16.66
N GLU A 370 -1.10 -17.17 -17.13
CA GLU A 370 0.29 -17.68 -17.20
C GLU A 370 1.28 -16.74 -17.90
N ARG A 371 0.82 -15.93 -18.87
CA ARG A 371 1.66 -14.97 -19.61
C ARG A 371 1.83 -13.62 -18.93
N MET A 372 0.88 -13.22 -18.07
CA MET A 372 0.78 -11.85 -17.55
C MET A 372 1.08 -11.78 -16.05
N ASP A 373 0.67 -12.80 -15.31
CA ASP A 373 0.78 -12.84 -13.86
C ASP A 373 2.05 -13.55 -13.40
N ASN A 374 2.57 -13.13 -12.26
CA ASN A 374 3.76 -13.73 -11.67
C ASN A 374 3.33 -14.85 -10.72
N ILE A 375 3.91 -16.05 -10.88
CA ILE A 375 3.69 -17.18 -9.96
C ILE A 375 3.91 -16.81 -8.48
N MET A 376 4.80 -15.85 -8.21
CA MET A 376 5.07 -15.36 -6.86
C MET A 376 3.85 -14.71 -6.19
N ASN A 377 2.81 -14.32 -6.93
CA ASN A 377 1.56 -13.80 -6.38
C ASN A 377 0.65 -14.90 -5.83
N VAL A 378 0.74 -16.13 -6.37
CA VAL A 378 -0.13 -17.26 -6.00
C VAL A 378 0.60 -18.32 -5.15
N GLU A 379 1.94 -18.38 -5.25
CA GLU A 379 2.80 -19.30 -4.49
C GLU A 379 2.57 -19.31 -2.97
N PRO A 380 2.39 -18.17 -2.27
CA PRO A 380 2.26 -18.19 -0.82
C PRO A 380 1.04 -18.99 -0.34
N ALA A 381 -0.08 -18.85 -1.06
CA ALA A 381 -1.30 -19.59 -0.77
C ALA A 381 -1.13 -21.09 -1.07
N ALA A 382 -0.51 -21.42 -2.20
CA ALA A 382 -0.29 -22.81 -2.61
C ALA A 382 0.56 -23.57 -1.59
N LEU A 383 1.67 -22.96 -1.19
CA LEU A 383 2.56 -23.53 -0.19
C LEU A 383 1.89 -23.59 1.19
N LEU A 384 1.13 -22.58 1.60
CA LEU A 384 0.39 -22.64 2.86
C LEU A 384 -0.62 -23.80 2.87
N ILE A 385 -1.36 -24.00 1.78
CA ILE A 385 -2.34 -25.08 1.67
C ILE A 385 -1.63 -26.44 1.78
N VAL A 386 -0.51 -26.66 1.06
CA VAL A 386 0.21 -27.93 1.06
C VAL A 386 0.91 -28.20 2.39
N TRP A 387 1.69 -27.23 2.89
CA TRP A 387 2.53 -27.43 4.08
C TRP A 387 1.73 -27.46 5.38
N SER A 388 0.48 -27.00 5.37
CA SER A 388 -0.43 -27.15 6.51
C SER A 388 -1.03 -28.56 6.62
N ILE A 389 -1.03 -29.39 5.57
CA ILE A 389 -1.69 -30.71 5.60
C ILE A 389 -1.24 -31.58 6.80
N PRO A 390 0.07 -31.72 7.11
CA PRO A 390 0.51 -32.65 8.15
C PRO A 390 0.18 -32.22 9.59
N GLN A 391 0.14 -30.90 9.87
CA GLN A 391 0.03 -30.37 11.24
C GLN A 391 -1.22 -29.53 11.48
N TYR A 392 -1.73 -28.87 10.44
CA TYR A 392 -2.85 -27.92 10.50
C TYR A 392 -3.84 -28.15 9.34
N PRO A 393 -4.37 -29.37 9.15
CA PRO A 393 -5.23 -29.70 8.00
C PRO A 393 -6.47 -28.80 7.88
N HIS A 394 -6.97 -28.27 9.00
CA HIS A 394 -8.07 -27.30 9.02
C HIS A 394 -7.78 -26.02 8.22
N ILE A 395 -6.52 -25.56 8.14
CA ILE A 395 -6.13 -24.41 7.30
C ILE A 395 -6.28 -24.78 5.83
N THR A 396 -5.78 -25.96 5.43
CA THR A 396 -5.91 -26.50 4.07
C THR A 396 -7.37 -26.61 3.66
N HIS A 397 -8.23 -27.22 4.50
CA HIS A 397 -9.67 -27.33 4.22
C HIS A 397 -10.31 -25.95 4.05
N SER A 398 -10.08 -25.06 5.02
CA SER A 398 -10.67 -23.72 5.05
C SER A 398 -10.32 -22.89 3.81
N LEU A 399 -9.08 -22.97 3.33
CA LEU A 399 -8.65 -22.24 2.12
C LEU A 399 -9.18 -22.88 0.83
N LEU A 400 -9.18 -24.21 0.73
CA LEU A 400 -9.71 -24.91 -0.45
C LEU A 400 -11.23 -24.76 -0.57
N GLU A 401 -11.96 -24.89 0.53
CA GLU A 401 -13.41 -24.64 0.57
C GLU A 401 -13.73 -23.21 0.14
N PHE A 402 -12.97 -22.24 0.65
CA PHE A 402 -13.16 -20.85 0.31
C PHE A 402 -12.86 -20.58 -1.18
N LEU A 403 -11.76 -21.11 -1.72
CA LEU A 403 -11.41 -20.97 -3.13
C LEU A 403 -12.49 -21.56 -4.05
N LEU A 404 -12.95 -22.78 -3.74
CA LEU A 404 -14.01 -23.45 -4.52
C LEU A 404 -15.33 -22.68 -4.41
N HIS A 405 -15.65 -22.14 -3.24
CA HIS A 405 -16.82 -21.29 -3.06
C HIS A 405 -16.74 -20.01 -3.91
N LEU A 406 -15.59 -19.34 -3.93
CA LEU A 406 -15.37 -18.13 -4.74
C LEU A 406 -15.60 -18.40 -6.24
N MET A 407 -15.18 -19.56 -6.75
CA MET A 407 -15.41 -19.93 -8.15
C MET A 407 -16.90 -19.97 -8.52
N ASP A 408 -17.76 -20.34 -7.57
CA ASP A 408 -19.21 -20.42 -7.78
C ASP A 408 -19.94 -19.09 -7.51
N THR A 409 -19.38 -18.23 -6.64
CA THR A 409 -20.14 -17.09 -6.08
C THR A 409 -19.54 -15.71 -6.31
N TYR A 410 -18.25 -15.58 -6.63
CA TYR A 410 -17.58 -14.28 -6.70
C TYR A 410 -18.16 -13.39 -7.83
N ASP A 411 -18.23 -13.94 -9.05
CA ASP A 411 -18.90 -13.30 -10.19
C ASP A 411 -19.53 -14.40 -11.06
N LYS A 412 -20.85 -14.56 -10.92
CA LYS A 412 -21.59 -15.62 -11.61
C LYS A 412 -21.56 -15.47 -13.13
N THR A 413 -21.47 -14.24 -13.64
CA THR A 413 -21.42 -13.93 -15.07
C THR A 413 -20.08 -14.36 -15.67
N HIS A 414 -18.99 -14.25 -14.91
CA HIS A 414 -17.64 -14.57 -15.35
C HIS A 414 -17.08 -15.87 -14.75
N ARG A 415 -17.97 -16.78 -14.32
CA ARG A 415 -17.62 -18.07 -13.68
C ARG A 415 -16.55 -18.85 -14.45
N ASP A 416 -16.71 -18.99 -15.77
CA ASP A 416 -15.76 -19.77 -16.59
C ASP A 416 -14.37 -19.14 -16.65
N MET A 417 -14.29 -17.80 -16.62
CA MET A 417 -13.02 -17.09 -16.50
C MET A 417 -12.36 -17.41 -15.16
N ILE A 418 -13.13 -17.39 -14.08
CA ILE A 418 -12.63 -17.67 -12.74
C ILE A 418 -12.11 -19.10 -12.64
N MET A 419 -12.89 -20.07 -13.13
CA MET A 419 -12.48 -21.47 -13.17
C MET A 419 -11.18 -21.67 -13.97
N ARG A 420 -11.05 -20.99 -15.12
CA ARG A 420 -9.82 -20.99 -15.92
C ARG A 420 -8.64 -20.40 -15.16
N GLY A 421 -8.82 -19.26 -14.48
CA GLY A 421 -7.77 -18.62 -13.70
C GLY A 421 -7.24 -19.56 -12.62
N VAL A 422 -8.13 -20.13 -11.82
CA VAL A 422 -7.75 -21.04 -10.72
C VAL A 422 -7.05 -22.29 -11.25
N ALA A 423 -7.57 -22.91 -12.31
CA ALA A 423 -6.93 -24.07 -12.93
C ALA A 423 -5.54 -23.74 -13.50
N SER A 424 -5.38 -22.57 -14.10
CA SER A 424 -4.10 -22.11 -14.65
C SER A 424 -3.07 -21.82 -13.55
N ALA A 425 -3.50 -21.23 -12.43
CA ALA A 425 -2.62 -21.05 -11.27
C ALA A 425 -2.09 -22.41 -10.75
N PHE A 426 -2.97 -23.41 -10.59
CA PHE A 426 -2.54 -24.76 -10.17
C PHE A 426 -1.54 -25.40 -11.14
N ARG A 427 -1.78 -25.31 -12.45
CA ARG A 427 -0.85 -25.84 -13.46
C ARG A 427 0.50 -25.15 -13.42
N GLU A 428 0.52 -23.83 -13.29
CA GLU A 428 1.77 -23.06 -13.23
C GLU A 428 2.56 -23.40 -11.96
N ILE A 429 1.87 -23.59 -10.83
CA ILE A 429 2.45 -24.04 -9.55
C ILE A 429 3.14 -25.40 -9.68
N GLU A 430 2.49 -26.37 -10.34
CA GLU A 430 3.05 -27.69 -10.59
C GLU A 430 4.17 -27.65 -11.63
N GLY A 431 3.94 -26.96 -12.75
CA GLY A 431 4.87 -26.86 -13.87
C GLY A 431 6.19 -26.15 -13.53
N LYS A 432 6.16 -25.19 -12.59
CA LYS A 432 7.38 -24.55 -12.04
C LYS A 432 7.96 -25.28 -10.83
N GLY A 433 7.35 -26.38 -10.39
CA GLY A 433 7.84 -27.18 -9.27
C GLY A 433 7.71 -26.50 -7.90
N VAL A 434 6.85 -25.49 -7.77
CA VAL A 434 6.52 -24.89 -6.45
C VAL A 434 5.88 -25.94 -5.55
N VAL A 435 4.97 -26.74 -6.13
CA VAL A 435 4.49 -27.99 -5.54
C VAL A 435 4.88 -29.11 -6.48
N ARG A 436 5.47 -30.20 -5.95
CA ARG A 436 6.00 -31.30 -6.77
C ARG A 436 4.94 -32.01 -7.62
N SER A 437 3.76 -32.20 -7.05
CA SER A 437 2.61 -32.81 -7.73
C SER A 437 1.32 -32.40 -7.03
N LEU A 438 0.29 -32.09 -7.81
CA LEU A 438 -1.05 -31.81 -7.30
C LEU A 438 -1.77 -33.06 -6.77
N ASP A 439 -1.24 -34.26 -7.02
CA ASP A 439 -1.77 -35.53 -6.48
C ASP A 439 -1.76 -35.55 -4.96
N ILE A 440 -0.94 -34.71 -4.31
CA ILE A 440 -0.98 -34.52 -2.87
C ILE A 440 -2.37 -34.10 -2.38
N PHE A 441 -3.13 -33.36 -3.19
CA PHE A 441 -4.48 -32.95 -2.84
C PHE A 441 -5.49 -34.09 -2.99
N LEU A 442 -5.29 -34.95 -3.99
CA LEU A 442 -6.23 -36.02 -4.34
C LEU A 442 -6.02 -37.28 -3.48
N SER A 443 -4.76 -37.58 -3.18
CA SER A 443 -4.38 -38.84 -2.53
C SER A 443 -4.34 -38.74 -1.00
N ASN A 444 -4.11 -37.55 -0.43
CA ASN A 444 -3.85 -37.43 1.00
C ASN A 444 -5.12 -37.68 1.85
N PRO A 445 -5.11 -38.61 2.83
CA PRO A 445 -6.30 -38.96 3.61
C PRO A 445 -6.80 -37.82 4.52
N ALA A 446 -5.96 -36.85 4.85
CA ALA A 446 -6.36 -35.71 5.65
C ALA A 446 -7.30 -34.74 4.90
N ILE A 447 -7.43 -34.86 3.57
CA ILE A 447 -8.29 -33.99 2.76
C ILE A 447 -9.68 -34.62 2.60
N ALA A 448 -10.73 -33.84 2.84
CA ALA A 448 -12.11 -34.31 2.77
C ALA A 448 -12.47 -34.86 1.37
N PRO A 449 -13.20 -35.99 1.26
CA PRO A 449 -13.56 -36.59 -0.03
C PRO A 449 -14.27 -35.65 -1.01
N ASP A 450 -15.16 -34.80 -0.51
CA ASP A 450 -15.90 -33.85 -1.36
C ASP A 450 -14.97 -32.80 -1.98
N LEU A 451 -13.96 -32.34 -1.23
CA LEU A 451 -12.95 -31.41 -1.74
C LEU A 451 -12.09 -32.09 -2.81
N LYS A 452 -11.68 -33.34 -2.59
CA LYS A 452 -10.94 -34.13 -3.59
C LYS A 452 -11.71 -34.24 -4.89
N LYS A 453 -13.01 -34.56 -4.81
CA LYS A 453 -13.88 -34.67 -5.99
C LYS A 453 -13.98 -33.34 -6.75
N LYS A 454 -14.20 -32.24 -6.04
CA LYS A 454 -14.27 -30.90 -6.67
C LYS A 454 -12.94 -30.49 -7.32
N LEU A 455 -11.82 -30.75 -6.66
CA LEU A 455 -10.48 -30.48 -7.21
C LEU A 455 -10.17 -31.36 -8.42
N ALA A 456 -10.47 -32.66 -8.37
CA ALA A 456 -10.29 -33.57 -9.49
C ALA A 456 -11.08 -33.12 -10.73
N ASN A 457 -12.31 -32.64 -10.53
CA ASN A 457 -13.12 -32.08 -11.61
C ASN A 457 -12.49 -30.80 -12.18
N LEU A 458 -12.03 -29.88 -11.32
CA LEU A 458 -11.37 -28.64 -11.76
C LEU A 458 -10.12 -28.91 -12.59
N LEU A 459 -9.28 -29.85 -12.15
CA LEU A 459 -8.01 -30.19 -12.81
C LEU A 459 -8.21 -31.00 -14.10
N SER A 460 -9.26 -31.83 -14.18
CA SER A 460 -9.56 -32.64 -15.37
C SER A 460 -10.27 -31.86 -16.49
N CYS A 461 -11.19 -30.95 -16.17
CA CYS A 461 -11.96 -30.19 -17.17
C CYS A 461 -11.11 -29.34 -18.14
N HIS A 462 -9.89 -28.97 -17.77
CA HIS A 462 -9.00 -28.18 -18.62
C HIS A 462 -8.01 -28.98 -19.46
N HIS A 463 -7.82 -30.28 -19.19
CA HIS A 463 -7.00 -31.15 -20.05
C HIS A 463 -7.62 -31.35 -21.44
N ASN A 464 -8.94 -31.18 -21.57
CA ASN A 464 -9.67 -31.35 -22.83
C ASN A 464 -9.76 -30.08 -23.69
N ILE A 465 -9.51 -28.89 -23.14
CA ILE A 465 -9.62 -27.62 -23.89
C ILE A 465 -8.29 -27.29 -24.60
N SER A 466 -7.15 -27.71 -24.04
CA SER A 466 -5.83 -27.58 -24.68
C SER A 466 -5.57 -28.60 -25.80
N ARG A 467 -6.54 -29.47 -26.13
CA ARG A 467 -6.45 -30.51 -27.17
C ARG A 467 -7.33 -30.26 -28.39
N VAL A 468 -7.92 -29.07 -28.54
CA VAL A 468 -8.49 -28.68 -29.84
C VAL A 468 -7.34 -28.18 -30.70
N PRO A 469 -6.95 -28.88 -31.78
CA PRO A 469 -6.01 -28.32 -32.73
C PRO A 469 -6.69 -27.12 -33.40
N GLU A 470 -5.98 -26.00 -33.54
CA GLU A 470 -6.30 -25.03 -34.58
C GLU A 470 -6.28 -25.78 -35.92
N GLN A 471 -7.45 -26.15 -36.40
CA GLN A 471 -7.63 -26.70 -37.74
C GLN A 471 -7.95 -25.55 -38.69
N SER A 472 -6.95 -25.27 -39.54
CA SER A 472 -6.95 -24.58 -40.85
C SER A 472 -7.51 -23.17 -40.93
#